data_AF-T1B3Q0-F1
#
_entry.id   AF-T1B3Q0-F1
#
_cell.length_a   1.000
_cell.length_b   1.000
_cell.length_c   1.000
_cell.angle_alpha   90.00
_cell.angle_beta   90.00
_cell.angle_gamma   90.00
#
_symmetry.space_group_name_H-M   'P 1'
#
loop_
_entity.id
_entity.type
_entity.pdbx_description
1 polymer ?
#
loop_
_entity_poly.entity_id
_entity_poly.type
_entity_poly.pdbx_seq_one_letter_code
_entity_poly.pdbx_strand_id
1 'polypeptide(L)' 'MTERIVNQLLTSVDGLESMERVVVLAATNRPDILDGALLRTGRFDRLIYVPPPDVKARVAVLKV' A
#
# COMPACT_ATOMS: atom_id res chain seq x y z
N MET A 1 -7.07 20.70 3.73
CA MET A 1 -7.06 20.32 2.30
C MET A 1 -6.73 18.85 2.12
N THR A 2 -5.67 18.33 2.76
CA THR A 2 -5.21 16.93 2.64
C THR A 2 -6.26 15.89 3.05
N GLU A 3 -6.97 16.11 4.16
CA GLU A 3 -8.02 15.18 4.63
C GLU A 3 -9.15 14.97 3.61
N ARG A 4 -9.52 16.01 2.86
CA ARG A 4 -10.57 15.90 1.83
C ARG A 4 -10.15 14.94 0.71
N ILE A 5 -8.87 14.98 0.33
CA ILE A 5 -8.31 14.10 -0.71
C ILE A 5 -8.23 12.66 -0.19
N VAL A 6 -7.81 12.47 1.07
CA VAL A 6 -7.78 11.14 1.71
C VAL A 6 -9.17 10.53 1.75
N ASN A 7 -10.19 11.29 2.17
CA ASN A 7 -11.56 10.79 2.20
C ASN A 7 -12.10 10.43 0.82
N GLN A 8 -11.79 11.21 -0.22
CA GLN A 8 -12.17 10.86 -1.60
C GLN A 8 -11.48 9.59 -2.09
N LEU A 9 -10.21 9.39 -1.76
CA LEU A 9 -9.49 8.17 -2.08
C LEU A 9 -10.13 6.96 -1.37
N LEU A 10 -10.44 7.08 -0.08
CA LEU A 10 -11.10 6.03 0.70
C LEU A 10 -12.44 5.62 0.09
N THR A 11 -13.30 6.58 -0.23
CA THR A 11 -14.59 6.31 -0.89
C THR A 11 -14.41 5.62 -2.25
N SER A 12 -13.35 5.97 -2.98
CA SER A 12 -13.07 5.34 -4.27
C SER A 12 -12.63 3.89 -4.09
N VAL A 13 -11.78 3.60 -3.10
CA VAL A 13 -11.33 2.23 -2.76
C VAL A 13 -12.50 1.36 -2.30
N ASP A 14 -13.35 1.88 -1.42
CA ASP A 14 -14.56 1.16 -0.95
C ASP A 14 -15.49 0.79 -2.14
N GLY A 15 -15.56 1.63 -3.18
CA GLY A 15 -16.29 1.32 -4.41
C GLY A 15 -15.66 0.21 -5.26
N LEU A 16 -14.33 0.06 -5.21
CA LEU A 16 -13.58 -0.94 -5.97
C LEU A 16 -13.63 -2.34 -5.35
N GLU A 17 -13.91 -2.48 -4.05
CA GLU A 17 -14.07 -3.78 -3.38
C GLU A 17 -15.12 -4.67 -4.07
N SER A 18 -16.13 -4.06 -4.68
CA SER A 18 -17.17 -4.76 -5.44
C SER A 18 -16.71 -5.29 -6.81
N MET A 19 -15.50 -4.94 -7.26
CA MET A 19 -14.94 -5.33 -8.56
C MET A 19 -13.97 -6.51 -8.41
N GLU A 20 -14.41 -7.72 -8.78
CA GLU A 20 -13.64 -8.97 -8.64
C GLU A 20 -12.29 -9.03 -9.39
N ARG A 21 -11.93 -8.02 -10.20
CA ARG A 21 -10.76 -8.04 -11.09
C ARG A 21 -9.80 -6.87 -10.88
N VAL A 22 -9.93 -6.12 -9.80
CA VAL A 22 -9.06 -4.98 -9.50
C VAL A 22 -8.27 -5.27 -8.23
N VAL A 23 -6.95 -5.03 -8.29
CA VAL A 23 -6.06 -5.09 -7.12
C VAL A 23 -5.40 -3.73 -6.99
N VAL A 24 -5.50 -3.14 -5.80
CA VAL A 24 -4.87 -1.86 -5.49
C VAL A 24 -3.58 -2.12 -4.70
N LEU A 25 -2.45 -1.62 -5.21
CA LEU A 25 -1.17 -1.66 -4.51
C LEU A 25 -0.74 -0.23 -4.14
N ALA A 26 -0.19 -0.08 -2.93
CA ALA A 26 0.37 1.16 -2.44
C ALA A 26 1.75 0.92 -1.82
N ALA A 27 2.61 1.94 -1.85
CA ALA A 27 3.94 1.92 -1.24
C ALA A 27 4.17 3.21 -0.47
N THR A 28 4.77 3.12 0.72
CA THR A 28 5.17 4.26 1.54
C THR A 28 6.48 3.98 2.27
N ASN A 29 7.33 5.00 2.38
CA ASN A 29 8.52 4.98 3.23
C ASN A 29 8.25 5.53 4.64
N ARG A 30 7.03 6.03 4.88
CA ARG A 30 6.58 6.62 6.15
C ARG A 30 5.23 6.01 6.55
N PRO A 31 5.19 4.74 6.99
CA PRO A 31 3.94 4.12 7.44
C PRO A 31 3.39 4.76 8.73
N ASP A 32 4.25 5.45 9.50
CA ASP A 32 3.94 6.11 10.76
C ASP A 32 3.00 7.32 10.65
N ILE A 33 2.96 7.96 9.47
CA ILE A 33 2.13 9.16 9.22
C ILE A 33 0.84 8.84 8.46
N LEU A 34 0.58 7.56 8.17
CA LEU A 34 -0.63 7.16 7.46
C LEU A 34 -1.86 7.26 8.37
N ASP A 35 -2.97 7.72 7.80
CA ASP A 35 -4.27 7.67 8.46
C ASP A 35 -4.66 6.20 8.71
N GLY A 36 -4.96 5.85 9.97
CA GLY A 36 -5.38 4.50 10.34
C GLY A 36 -6.66 4.04 9.65
N ALA A 37 -7.48 4.95 9.11
CA ALA A 37 -8.64 4.60 8.30
C ALA A 37 -8.27 3.87 6.99
N LEU A 38 -7.07 4.10 6.44
CA LEU A 38 -6.57 3.43 5.24
C LEU A 38 -6.22 1.96 5.49
N LEU A 39 -5.88 1.62 6.74
CA LEU A 39 -5.36 0.30 7.14
C LEU A 39 -6.44 -0.66 7.64
N ARG A 40 -7.72 -0.27 7.55
CA ARG A 40 -8.85 -1.12 7.95
C ARG A 40 -9.09 -2.22 6.91
N THR A 41 -9.67 -3.32 7.38
CA THR A 41 -10.14 -4.45 6.56
C THR A 41 -10.89 -3.97 5.33
N GLY A 42 -10.58 -4.52 4.16
CA GLY A 42 -11.18 -4.15 2.87
C GLY A 42 -10.39 -3.11 2.06
N ARG A 43 -9.59 -2.28 2.73
CA ARG A 43 -8.76 -1.24 2.10
C ARG A 43 -7.31 -1.71 1.93
N PHE A 44 -6.34 -1.06 2.58
CA PHE A 44 -4.95 -1.50 2.61
C PHE A 44 -4.69 -2.43 3.81
N ASP A 45 -5.45 -3.52 3.87
CA ASP A 45 -5.42 -4.46 5.01
C ASP A 45 -4.25 -5.45 4.96
N ARG A 46 -3.61 -5.63 3.80
CA ARG A 46 -2.36 -6.39 3.65
C ARG A 46 -1.14 -5.48 3.59
N LEU A 47 -0.35 -5.53 4.64
CA LEU A 47 0.93 -4.82 4.73
C LEU A 47 2.10 -5.77 4.47
N ILE A 48 2.96 -5.40 3.52
CA ILE A 48 4.19 -6.12 3.19
C ILE A 48 5.37 -5.22 3.50
N TYR A 49 6.19 -5.62 4.49
CA TYR A 49 7.44 -4.93 4.77
C TYR A 49 8.52 -5.37 3.79
N VAL A 50 9.17 -4.39 3.15
CA VAL A 50 10.29 -4.63 2.25
C VAL A 50 11.58 -4.18 2.95
N PRO A 51 12.38 -5.12 3.52
CA PRO A 51 13.64 -4.77 4.12
C PRO A 51 14.70 -4.42 3.05
N PRO A 52 15.79 -3.74 3.44
CA PRO A 52 16.98 -3.64 2.62
C PRO A 52 17.51 -5.03 2.18
N PRO A 53 18.05 -5.17 0.96
CA PRO A 53 18.48 -6.46 0.45
C PRO A 53 19.70 -6.98 1.21
N ASP A 54 19.65 -8.27 1.56
CA ASP A 54 20.78 -8.99 2.12
C ASP A 54 21.89 -9.24 1.08
N VAL A 55 22.99 -9.87 1.48
CA VAL A 55 24.12 -10.15 0.57
C VAL A 55 23.69 -10.98 -0.64
N LYS A 56 22.84 -12.00 -0.43
CA LYS A 56 22.39 -12.89 -1.50
C LYS A 56 21.47 -12.17 -2.49
N ALA A 57 20.53 -11.37 -1.98
CA ALA A 57 19.64 -10.54 -2.76
C ALA A 57 20.41 -9.49 -3.57
N ARG A 58 21.42 -8.82 -2.98
CA ARG A 58 22.28 -7.87 -3.72
C ARG A 58 23.03 -8.55 -4.86
N VAL A 59 23.59 -9.74 -4.62
CA VAL A 59 24.24 -10.52 -5.68
C VAL A 59 23.25 -10.89 -6.78
N ALA A 60 22.00 -11.25 -6.43
CA ALA A 60 20.96 -11.54 -7.42
C ALA A 60 20.58 -10.32 -8.27
N VAL A 61 20.47 -9.13 -7.66
CA VAL A 61 20.18 -7.87 -8.36
C VAL A 61 21.27 -7.50 -9.38
N LEU A 62 22.54 -7.81 -9.07
CA LEU A 62 23.68 -7.50 -9.96
C LEU A 62 23.91 -8.55 -11.06
N LYS A 63 23.23 -9.71 -11.01
CA LYS A 63 23.32 -10.78 -12.02
C LYS A 63 22.38 -10.58 -13.21
N VAL A 64 21.69 -9.44 -13.27
CA VAL A 64 20.78 -9.07 -14.37
C VAL A 64 21.58 -8.80 -15.64
#